data_AF-A0A8T5BD23-F1
#
_entry.id   AF-A0A8T5BD23-F1
#
_cell.length_a   1.000
_cell.length_b   1.000
_cell.length_c   1.000
_cell.angle_alpha   90.00
_cell.angle_beta   90.00
_cell.angle_gamma   90.00
#
_symmetry.space_group_name_H-M   'P 1'
#
loop_
_entity.id
_entity.type
_entity.pdbx_description
1 polymer ?
#
loop_
_entity_poly.entity_id
_entity_poly.type
_entity_poly.pdbx_seq_one_letter_code
_entity_poly.pdbx_strand_id
1 'polypeptide(L)'
;MVTIEEVHRYGSELESWLRMRAHPIAVKMLKDREDVPEGAIIPTRDWGHKYSLCQSFARSEKGGLTIAMFKEDMWCFEPAVGLGLVPRIRYFLEGHHRYPDSVRDLKAAAEWCQSMPHLEYGQYKGIISAPVNSCSFIPDVIVMHVTGLQLTQLLIIKNWADGRDINAQLSGHAACVYAVVPPIKNRDCYVAIPCRGDRRLAMAQDDEVIFSLPPERLPDFIEGARWLQEHGWGLPLTQELKEEYPLKPAYAKLGEMLGLDVRQSPPRPQRYQRW
;
A
#
# COMPACT_ATOMS: atom_id res chain seq x y z
N MET A 1 -5.79 20.88 -4.80
CA MET A 1 -4.91 20.19 -3.84
C MET A 1 -5.73 19.95 -2.59
N VAL A 2 -5.71 18.75 -2.05
CA VAL A 2 -6.42 18.43 -0.80
C VAL A 2 -5.76 19.16 0.38
N THR A 3 -6.59 19.66 1.31
CA THR A 3 -6.09 20.31 2.54
C THR A 3 -5.71 19.26 3.60
N ILE A 4 -5.03 19.69 4.67
CA ILE A 4 -4.66 18.79 5.76
C ILE A 4 -5.90 18.28 6.51
N GLU A 5 -6.91 19.12 6.67
CA GLU A 5 -8.19 18.77 7.29
C GLU A 5 -8.94 17.75 6.42
N GLU A 6 -8.89 17.89 5.09
CA GLU A 6 -9.45 16.91 4.17
C GLU A 6 -8.72 15.57 4.24
N VAL A 7 -7.39 15.59 4.30
CA VAL A 7 -6.57 14.37 4.49
C VAL A 7 -6.95 13.66 5.78
N HIS A 8 -7.08 14.39 6.89
CA HIS A 8 -7.47 13.81 8.18
C HIS A 8 -8.87 13.21 8.12
N ARG A 9 -9.84 13.97 7.60
CA ARG A 9 -11.24 13.54 7.51
C ARG A 9 -11.38 12.31 6.63
N TYR A 10 -10.88 12.37 5.39
CA TYR A 10 -11.02 11.27 4.44
C TYR A 10 -10.17 10.06 4.84
N GLY A 11 -8.97 10.26 5.37
CA GLY A 11 -8.16 9.17 5.91
C GLY A 11 -8.86 8.41 7.04
N SER A 12 -9.45 9.14 7.99
CA SER A 12 -10.18 8.54 9.13
C SER A 12 -11.47 7.85 8.69
N GLU A 13 -12.18 8.41 7.71
CA GLU A 13 -13.39 7.81 7.15
C GLU A 13 -13.07 6.52 6.40
N LEU A 14 -12.01 6.50 5.60
CA LEU A 14 -11.57 5.32 4.86
C LEU A 14 -11.10 4.22 5.82
N GLU A 15 -10.32 4.58 6.83
CA GLU A 15 -9.89 3.69 7.91
C GLU A 15 -11.09 3.00 8.59
N SER A 16 -12.10 3.80 8.94
CA SER A 16 -13.32 3.33 9.61
C SER A 16 -14.14 2.42 8.71
N TRP A 17 -14.33 2.81 7.44
CA TRP A 17 -15.10 2.04 6.47
C TRP A 17 -14.44 0.68 6.19
N LEU A 18 -13.12 0.67 6.01
CA LEU A 18 -12.32 -0.54 5.82
C LEU A 18 -12.22 -1.40 7.09
N ARG A 19 -12.58 -0.86 8.27
CA ARG A 19 -12.43 -1.52 9.58
C ARG A 19 -10.98 -1.95 9.83
N MET A 20 -10.04 -1.04 9.58
CA MET A 20 -8.62 -1.33 9.70
C MET A 20 -8.21 -1.56 11.16
N ARG A 21 -7.18 -2.39 11.36
CA ARG A 21 -6.60 -2.68 12.69
C ARG A 21 -5.56 -1.64 13.12
N ALA A 22 -5.04 -0.89 12.16
CA ALA A 22 -3.98 0.09 12.35
C ALA A 22 -4.21 1.26 11.38
N HIS A 23 -3.62 2.42 11.69
CA HIS A 23 -3.91 3.65 10.97
C HIS A 23 -3.27 3.64 9.58
N PRO A 24 -3.97 4.10 8.52
CA PRO A 24 -3.30 4.57 7.32
C PRO A 24 -2.22 5.58 7.70
N ILE A 25 -1.04 5.50 7.09
CA ILE A 25 0.04 6.45 7.36
C ILE A 25 0.18 7.44 6.20
N ALA A 26 0.25 8.72 6.56
CA ALA A 26 0.68 9.80 5.68
C ALA A 26 2.20 9.76 5.56
N VAL A 27 2.71 9.67 4.34
CA VAL A 27 4.16 9.62 4.05
C VAL A 27 4.54 10.80 3.15
N LYS A 28 5.60 11.51 3.52
CA LYS A 28 6.14 12.64 2.77
C LYS A 28 7.65 12.54 2.61
N MET A 29 8.15 12.86 1.43
CA MET A 29 9.57 13.01 1.16
C MET A 29 10.04 14.40 1.58
N LEU A 30 11.14 14.46 2.34
CA LEU A 30 11.69 15.70 2.89
C LEU A 30 12.81 16.22 1.99
N LYS A 31 12.72 17.49 1.58
CA LYS A 31 13.80 18.14 0.82
C LYS A 31 14.89 18.64 1.77
N ASP A 32 14.48 19.12 2.94
CA ASP A 32 15.35 19.71 3.94
C ASP A 32 15.12 19.09 5.33
N ARG A 33 16.11 19.17 6.22
CA ARG A 33 15.98 18.64 7.59
C ARG A 33 15.05 19.52 8.44
N GLU A 34 14.99 20.78 8.06
CA GLU A 34 14.18 21.85 8.63
C GLU A 34 12.68 21.66 8.35
N ASP A 35 12.33 20.84 7.36
CA ASP A 35 10.94 20.46 7.05
C ASP A 35 10.33 19.49 8.08
N VAL A 36 11.13 18.98 9.02
CA VAL A 36 10.66 18.04 10.05
C VAL A 36 9.80 18.80 11.07
N PRO A 37 8.53 18.43 11.25
CA PRO A 37 7.66 19.07 12.23
C PRO A 37 8.17 18.90 13.66
N GLU A 38 7.85 19.87 14.52
CA GLU A 38 8.14 19.78 15.94
C GLU A 38 7.50 18.51 16.57
N GLY A 39 8.23 17.87 17.47
CA GLY A 39 7.80 16.63 18.13
C GLY A 39 7.97 15.35 17.29
N ALA A 40 8.35 15.46 16.01
CA ALA A 40 8.68 14.28 15.21
C ALA A 40 9.94 13.58 15.74
N ILE A 41 9.88 12.26 15.80
CA ILE A 41 10.97 11.40 16.25
C ILE A 41 11.97 11.22 15.11
N ILE A 42 13.26 11.37 15.40
CA ILE A 42 14.37 10.98 14.54
C ILE A 42 15.09 9.82 15.24
N PRO A 43 15.08 8.59 14.71
CA PRO A 43 15.50 7.40 15.44
C PRO A 43 16.90 7.47 16.08
N THR A 44 17.91 7.97 15.37
CA THR A 44 19.26 8.07 15.93
C THR A 44 19.39 9.17 16.97
N ARG A 45 18.63 10.27 16.84
CA ARG A 45 18.61 11.38 17.80
C ARG A 45 17.91 10.99 19.09
N ASP A 46 16.70 10.45 18.98
CA ASP A 46 15.79 10.30 20.13
C ASP A 46 15.82 8.89 20.74
N TRP A 47 16.13 7.86 19.94
CA TRP A 47 16.21 6.48 20.41
C TRP A 47 17.63 5.93 20.45
N GLY A 48 18.62 6.67 19.93
CA GLY A 48 20.02 6.22 19.90
C GLY A 48 20.28 5.01 19.00
N HIS A 49 19.31 4.62 18.15
CA HIS A 49 19.37 3.42 17.34
C HIS A 49 18.86 3.65 15.91
N LYS A 50 19.42 2.91 14.96
CA LYS A 50 18.97 2.86 13.57
C LYS A 50 17.79 1.89 13.44
N TYR A 51 16.89 2.18 12.51
CA TYR A 51 15.72 1.34 12.24
C TYR A 51 15.60 1.06 10.74
N SER A 52 14.97 -0.07 10.39
CA SER A 52 14.54 -0.28 9.01
C SER A 52 13.29 0.58 8.73
N LEU A 53 13.14 1.12 7.52
CA LEU A 53 12.01 2.01 7.21
C LEU A 53 10.64 1.38 7.50
N CYS A 54 10.48 0.08 7.21
CA CYS A 54 9.26 -0.64 7.54
C CYS A 54 8.95 -0.64 9.05
N GLN A 55 9.96 -0.69 9.92
CA GLN A 55 9.74 -0.62 11.37
C GLN A 55 9.24 0.77 11.78
N SER A 56 9.75 1.83 11.16
CA SER A 56 9.24 3.18 11.38
C SER A 56 7.81 3.31 10.88
N PHE A 57 7.48 2.76 9.71
CA PHE A 57 6.09 2.72 9.22
C PHE A 57 5.18 1.97 10.19
N ALA A 58 5.54 0.78 10.65
CA ALA A 58 4.75 0.03 11.63
C ALA A 58 4.59 0.79 12.97
N ARG A 59 5.60 1.54 13.40
CA ARG A 59 5.52 2.39 14.61
C ARG A 59 4.62 3.60 14.40
N SER A 60 4.55 4.17 13.20
CA SER A 60 3.56 5.20 12.86
C SER A 60 2.15 4.60 12.82
N GLU A 61 1.98 3.51 12.09
CA GLU A 61 0.71 2.84 11.83
C GLU A 61 0.05 2.28 13.11
N LYS A 62 0.82 1.57 13.94
CA LYS A 62 0.34 0.85 15.14
C LYS A 62 0.61 1.60 16.45
N GLY A 63 1.66 2.43 16.46
CA GLY A 63 2.09 3.16 17.65
C GLY A 63 1.69 4.64 17.66
N GLY A 64 1.08 5.14 16.57
CA GLY A 64 0.63 6.52 16.48
C GLY A 64 1.78 7.55 16.38
N LEU A 65 2.99 7.12 16.06
CA LEU A 65 4.18 7.97 16.12
C LEU A 65 4.43 8.74 14.81
N THR A 66 4.82 10.00 14.93
CA THR A 66 5.39 10.78 13.82
C THR A 66 6.90 10.56 13.79
N ILE A 67 7.43 9.99 12.71
CA ILE A 67 8.84 9.57 12.61
C ILE A 67 9.44 10.10 11.31
N ALA A 68 10.50 10.88 11.41
CA ALA A 68 11.34 11.29 10.30
C ALA A 68 12.62 10.44 10.26
N MET A 69 13.01 9.99 9.07
CA MET A 69 14.22 9.21 8.83
C MET A 69 15.09 9.84 7.75
N PHE A 70 16.37 9.95 8.05
CA PHE A 70 17.43 10.34 7.13
C PHE A 70 18.35 9.15 6.85
N LYS A 71 19.33 9.35 5.97
CA LYS A 71 20.34 8.33 5.62
C LYS A 71 20.96 7.67 6.86
N GLU A 72 21.27 8.45 7.90
CA GLU A 72 21.95 7.99 9.10
C GLU A 72 21.05 7.12 9.99
N ASP A 73 19.73 7.29 9.88
CA ASP A 73 18.73 6.53 10.65
C ASP A 73 18.43 5.15 10.04
N MET A 74 18.74 4.97 8.75
CA MET A 74 18.38 3.75 8.02
C MET A 74 19.33 2.59 8.34
N TRP A 75 18.75 1.52 8.89
CA TRP A 75 19.44 0.24 9.05
C TRP A 75 19.41 -0.61 7.78
N CYS A 76 18.28 -0.61 7.07
CA CYS A 76 18.14 -1.29 5.78
C CYS A 76 18.61 -0.36 4.65
N PHE A 77 19.52 -0.84 3.80
CA PHE A 77 20.04 -0.04 2.67
C PHE A 77 19.05 0.07 1.51
N GLU A 78 18.11 -0.88 1.34
CA GLU A 78 17.15 -0.89 0.24
C GLU A 78 16.35 0.43 0.15
N PRO A 79 15.74 0.95 1.24
CA PRO A 79 15.09 2.26 1.21
C PRO A 79 16.08 3.42 1.03
N ALA A 80 17.30 3.35 1.55
CA ALA A 80 18.27 4.42 1.33
C ALA A 80 18.58 4.59 -0.17
N VAL A 81 18.70 3.48 -0.89
CA VAL A 81 18.93 3.44 -2.34
C VAL A 81 17.65 3.79 -3.11
N GLY A 82 16.53 3.15 -2.79
CA GLY A 82 15.26 3.32 -3.51
C GLY A 82 14.66 4.72 -3.35
N LEU A 83 14.82 5.34 -2.18
CA LEU A 83 14.34 6.71 -1.94
C LEU A 83 15.30 7.79 -2.45
N GLY A 84 16.43 7.42 -3.08
CA GLY A 84 17.39 8.38 -3.62
C GLY A 84 18.22 9.11 -2.57
N LEU A 85 18.32 8.59 -1.34
CA LEU A 85 19.13 9.20 -0.27
C LEU A 85 20.63 8.90 -0.43
N VAL A 86 20.96 7.84 -1.17
CA VAL A 86 22.33 7.47 -1.55
C VAL A 86 22.36 7.09 -3.04
N PRO A 87 23.51 7.22 -3.72
CA PRO A 87 23.59 6.85 -5.14
C PRO A 87 23.49 5.33 -5.33
N ARG A 88 22.92 4.92 -6.46
CA ARG A 88 22.91 3.52 -6.92
C ARG A 88 24.30 3.13 -7.44
N ILE A 89 25.19 2.73 -6.54
CA ILE A 89 26.57 2.36 -6.89
C ILE A 89 26.65 1.05 -7.68
N ARG A 90 27.73 0.89 -8.45
CA ARG A 90 27.98 -0.31 -9.28
C ARG A 90 27.90 -1.62 -8.48
N TYR A 91 28.40 -1.64 -7.24
CA TYR A 91 28.33 -2.82 -6.37
C TYR A 91 26.89 -3.28 -6.11
N PHE A 92 25.96 -2.33 -5.94
CA PHE A 92 24.53 -2.63 -5.80
C PHE A 92 23.94 -3.10 -7.14
N LEU A 93 24.21 -2.38 -8.23
CA LEU A 93 23.65 -2.67 -9.56
C LEU A 93 24.09 -4.04 -10.12
N GLU A 94 25.27 -4.52 -9.73
CA GLU A 94 25.78 -5.85 -10.06
C GLU A 94 25.32 -6.94 -9.08
N GLY A 95 24.55 -6.59 -8.03
CA GLY A 95 23.89 -7.55 -7.14
C GLY A 95 24.81 -8.25 -6.12
N HIS A 96 26.03 -7.74 -5.88
CA HIS A 96 27.02 -8.37 -5.00
C HIS A 96 26.61 -8.47 -3.52
N HIS A 97 25.60 -7.72 -3.08
CA HIS A 97 25.08 -7.81 -1.72
C HIS A 97 24.13 -8.99 -1.51
N ARG A 98 23.65 -9.64 -2.59
CA ARG A 98 22.67 -10.73 -2.53
C ARG A 98 23.31 -12.09 -2.79
N TYR A 99 24.29 -12.15 -3.67
CA TYR A 99 25.02 -13.37 -4.01
C TYR A 99 26.18 -13.60 -3.03
N PRO A 100 26.42 -14.84 -2.54
CA PRO A 100 25.71 -16.09 -2.86
C PRO A 100 24.54 -16.45 -1.93
N ASP A 101 24.14 -15.55 -1.03
CA ASP A 101 23.21 -15.85 0.08
C ASP A 101 21.76 -16.12 -0.38
N SER A 102 21.15 -15.18 -1.11
CA SER A 102 19.70 -15.18 -1.37
C SER A 102 19.33 -15.19 -2.85
N VAL A 103 20.29 -15.53 -3.72
CA VAL A 103 20.11 -15.52 -5.18
C VAL A 103 21.06 -16.51 -5.86
N ARG A 104 20.62 -17.09 -6.98
CA ARG A 104 21.32 -18.14 -7.72
C ARG A 104 22.70 -17.72 -8.25
N ASP A 105 22.78 -16.52 -8.82
CA ASP A 105 23.99 -15.98 -9.45
C ASP A 105 23.94 -14.45 -9.50
N LEU A 106 25.07 -13.82 -9.83
CA LEU A 106 25.17 -12.36 -9.93
C LEU A 106 24.29 -11.77 -11.04
N LYS A 107 24.01 -12.52 -12.12
CA LYS A 107 23.14 -12.02 -13.20
C LYS A 107 21.70 -11.86 -12.69
N ALA A 108 21.16 -12.88 -12.02
CA ALA A 108 19.85 -12.82 -11.40
C ALA A 108 19.79 -11.76 -10.28
N ALA A 109 20.89 -11.57 -9.54
CA ALA A 109 20.99 -10.52 -8.54
C ALA A 109 20.90 -9.12 -9.15
N ALA A 110 21.68 -8.88 -10.21
CA ALA A 110 21.73 -7.62 -10.93
C ALA A 110 20.37 -7.25 -11.56
N GLU A 111 19.64 -8.23 -12.11
CA GLU A 111 18.32 -8.02 -12.72
C GLU A 111 17.35 -7.33 -11.75
N TRP A 112 17.23 -7.84 -10.52
CA TRP A 112 16.39 -7.23 -9.50
C TRP A 112 16.91 -5.86 -9.05
N CYS A 113 18.23 -5.70 -8.91
CA CYS A 113 18.81 -4.41 -8.49
C CYS A 113 18.56 -3.30 -9.53
N GLN A 114 18.53 -3.67 -10.81
CA GLN A 114 18.26 -2.77 -11.93
C GLN A 114 16.77 -2.41 -12.02
N SER A 115 15.88 -3.39 -11.82
CA SER A 115 14.42 -3.21 -11.89
C SER A 115 13.77 -2.61 -10.64
N MET A 116 14.48 -2.56 -9.51
CA MET A 116 13.96 -1.95 -8.28
C MET A 116 13.59 -0.47 -8.54
N PRO A 117 12.34 -0.05 -8.22
CA PRO A 117 11.92 1.32 -8.40
C PRO A 117 12.75 2.24 -7.50
N HIS A 118 13.08 3.43 -8.03
CA HIS A 118 13.85 4.42 -7.30
C HIS A 118 13.50 5.86 -7.70
N LEU A 119 13.74 6.77 -6.76
CA LEU A 119 13.76 8.22 -6.95
C LEU A 119 15.17 8.68 -7.36
N GLU A 120 15.26 9.87 -7.94
CA GLU A 120 16.54 10.44 -8.33
C GLU A 120 17.41 10.75 -7.11
N TYR A 121 18.70 10.43 -7.22
CA TYR A 121 19.65 10.65 -6.14
C TYR A 121 19.79 12.16 -5.84
N GLY A 122 19.70 12.51 -4.55
CA GLY A 122 19.88 13.88 -4.08
C GLY A 122 18.65 14.77 -4.21
N GLN A 123 17.53 14.26 -4.73
CA GLN A 123 16.26 15.00 -4.78
C GLN A 123 15.65 15.25 -3.40
N TYR A 124 15.87 14.32 -2.46
CA TYR A 124 15.35 14.35 -1.10
C TYR A 124 16.45 14.01 -0.09
N LYS A 125 16.34 14.58 1.11
CA LYS A 125 17.26 14.30 2.23
C LYS A 125 16.71 13.27 3.20
N GLY A 126 15.38 13.12 3.28
CA GLY A 126 14.74 12.19 4.19
C GLY A 126 13.30 11.85 3.82
N ILE A 127 12.64 11.14 4.72
CA ILE A 127 11.24 10.72 4.62
C ILE A 127 10.60 10.84 6.00
N ILE A 128 9.34 11.23 6.07
CA ILE A 128 8.55 11.27 7.30
C ILE A 128 7.27 10.46 7.15
N SER A 129 6.89 9.75 8.21
CA SER A 129 5.61 9.05 8.33
C SER A 129 4.89 9.43 9.61
N ALA A 130 3.57 9.53 9.54
CA ALA A 130 2.67 9.75 10.67
C ALA A 130 1.30 9.13 10.39
N PRO A 131 0.48 8.83 11.41
CA PRO A 131 -0.93 8.49 11.17
C PRO A 131 -1.62 9.57 10.34
N VAL A 132 -2.46 9.15 9.39
CA VAL A 132 -3.14 10.07 8.45
C VAL A 132 -4.02 11.08 9.20
N ASN A 133 -4.59 10.68 10.34
CA ASN A 133 -5.51 11.49 11.15
C ASN A 133 -4.84 12.53 12.05
N SER A 134 -3.51 12.51 12.18
CA SER A 134 -2.77 13.41 13.09
C SER A 134 -1.51 14.01 12.47
N CYS A 135 -1.22 13.71 11.20
CA CYS A 135 -0.07 14.28 10.50
C CYS A 135 -0.18 15.81 10.39
N SER A 136 0.94 16.52 10.53
CA SER A 136 1.02 17.98 10.43
C SER A 136 1.55 18.47 9.07
N PHE A 137 1.52 17.60 8.07
CA PHE A 137 2.05 17.86 6.73
C PHE A 137 1.15 17.25 5.66
N ILE A 138 1.10 17.87 4.48
CA ILE A 138 0.44 17.26 3.32
C ILE A 138 1.33 16.11 2.82
N PRO A 139 0.85 14.84 2.80
CA PRO A 139 1.63 13.70 2.35
C PRO A 139 1.86 13.73 0.83
N ASP A 140 2.88 13.02 0.36
CA ASP A 140 3.04 12.70 -1.06
C ASP A 140 2.29 11.41 -1.41
N VAL A 141 2.15 10.50 -0.45
CA VAL A 141 1.47 9.22 -0.57
C VAL A 141 0.89 8.79 0.78
N ILE A 142 -0.26 8.13 0.74
CA ILE A 142 -0.84 7.42 1.88
C ILE A 142 -0.58 5.94 1.70
N VAL A 143 -0.07 5.29 2.73
CA VAL A 143 0.28 3.86 2.72
C VAL A 143 -0.57 3.13 3.76
N MET A 144 -1.12 1.98 3.37
CA MET A 144 -1.99 1.16 4.21
C MET A 144 -1.60 -0.30 4.10
N HIS A 145 -1.38 -0.96 5.24
CA HIS A 145 -1.38 -2.43 5.30
C HIS A 145 -2.84 -2.88 5.41
N VAL A 146 -3.29 -3.64 4.41
CA VAL A 146 -4.70 -4.06 4.25
C VAL A 146 -4.77 -5.55 4.02
N THR A 147 -5.87 -6.18 4.44
CA THR A 147 -6.15 -7.58 4.13
C THR A 147 -6.55 -7.76 2.66
N GLY A 148 -6.53 -9.00 2.16
CA GLY A 148 -7.01 -9.31 0.80
C GLY A 148 -8.46 -8.87 0.52
N LEU A 149 -9.34 -8.92 1.52
CA LEU A 149 -10.71 -8.43 1.40
C LEU A 149 -10.76 -6.90 1.25
N GLN A 150 -10.03 -6.18 2.10
CA GLN A 150 -9.92 -4.72 2.04
C GLN A 150 -9.29 -4.27 0.71
N LEU A 151 -8.26 -4.98 0.21
CA LEU A 151 -7.69 -4.71 -1.10
C LEU A 151 -8.73 -4.87 -2.22
N THR A 152 -9.52 -5.95 -2.20
CA THR A 152 -10.60 -6.14 -3.20
C THR A 152 -11.53 -4.94 -3.26
N GLN A 153 -11.95 -4.43 -2.09
CA GLN A 153 -12.80 -3.25 -2.00
C GLN A 153 -12.12 -1.99 -2.57
N LEU A 154 -10.85 -1.75 -2.22
CA LEU A 154 -10.07 -0.63 -2.76
C LEU A 154 -9.88 -0.70 -4.28
N LEU A 155 -9.71 -1.90 -4.85
CA LEU A 155 -9.60 -2.10 -6.29
C LEU A 155 -10.94 -1.86 -7.01
N ILE A 156 -12.05 -2.27 -6.42
CA ILE A 156 -13.39 -1.97 -6.93
C ILE A 156 -13.64 -0.47 -6.90
N ILE A 157 -13.27 0.23 -5.82
CA ILE A 157 -13.36 1.69 -5.73
C ILE A 157 -12.53 2.36 -6.82
N LYS A 158 -11.29 1.90 -7.05
CA LYS A 158 -10.44 2.42 -8.12
C LYS A 158 -11.08 2.24 -9.50
N ASN A 159 -11.63 1.06 -9.77
CA ASN A 159 -12.39 0.77 -10.99
C ASN A 159 -13.66 1.62 -11.09
N TRP A 160 -14.36 1.87 -9.99
CA TRP A 160 -15.53 2.74 -9.96
C TRP A 160 -15.15 4.20 -10.28
N ALA A 161 -14.03 4.69 -9.73
CA ALA A 161 -13.59 6.06 -9.88
C ALA A 161 -13.10 6.40 -11.29
N ASP A 162 -12.33 5.50 -11.94
CA ASP A 162 -11.74 5.80 -13.24
C ASP A 162 -11.73 4.64 -14.27
N GLY A 163 -12.33 3.49 -13.92
CA GLY A 163 -12.47 2.34 -14.82
C GLY A 163 -11.18 1.55 -15.05
N ARG A 164 -10.10 1.79 -14.30
CA ARG A 164 -8.79 1.19 -14.56
C ARG A 164 -8.29 0.29 -13.43
N ASP A 165 -7.67 -0.81 -13.83
CA ASP A 165 -6.89 -1.68 -12.95
C ASP A 165 -5.54 -1.06 -12.54
N ILE A 166 -4.93 -1.64 -11.51
CA ILE A 166 -3.59 -1.25 -11.03
C ILE A 166 -2.54 -2.20 -11.63
N ASN A 167 -1.55 -1.63 -12.32
CA ASN A 167 -0.38 -2.36 -12.77
C ASN A 167 0.73 -2.28 -11.72
N ALA A 168 1.04 -3.41 -11.08
CA ALA A 168 2.03 -3.49 -10.00
C ALA A 168 3.18 -4.46 -10.35
N GLN A 169 4.41 -4.04 -10.03
CA GLN A 169 5.59 -4.90 -9.98
C GLN A 169 5.70 -5.42 -8.55
N LEU A 170 5.39 -6.69 -8.35
CA LEU A 170 5.45 -7.31 -7.03
C LEU A 170 6.83 -7.90 -6.77
N SER A 171 7.36 -7.64 -5.58
CA SER A 171 8.69 -8.07 -5.15
C SER A 171 8.65 -8.50 -3.68
N GLY A 172 9.26 -9.65 -3.37
CA GLY A 172 9.47 -10.11 -1.98
C GLY A 172 10.54 -9.31 -1.20
N HIS A 173 11.06 -8.22 -1.79
CA HIS A 173 12.11 -7.34 -1.29
C HIS A 173 11.69 -5.88 -1.37
N ALA A 174 12.29 -5.03 -0.52
CA ALA A 174 12.11 -3.58 -0.55
C ALA A 174 10.66 -3.09 -0.52
N ALA A 175 9.74 -3.78 0.18
CA ALA A 175 8.31 -3.47 0.15
C ALA A 175 7.99 -2.00 0.46
N CYS A 176 8.68 -1.39 1.43
CA CYS A 176 8.55 0.04 1.73
C CYS A 176 8.93 0.96 0.56
N VAL A 177 9.86 0.55 -0.31
CA VAL A 177 10.21 1.28 -1.55
C VAL A 177 9.11 1.12 -2.58
N TYR A 178 8.63 -0.10 -2.81
CA TYR A 178 7.53 -0.37 -3.75
C TYR A 178 6.20 0.29 -3.32
N ALA A 179 5.99 0.48 -2.01
CA ALA A 179 4.82 1.17 -1.49
C ALA A 179 4.91 2.71 -1.61
N VAL A 180 6.11 3.29 -1.78
CA VAL A 180 6.31 4.74 -1.76
C VAL A 180 6.70 5.29 -3.13
N VAL A 181 7.67 4.68 -3.80
CA VAL A 181 8.28 5.25 -5.01
C VAL A 181 7.34 5.21 -6.22
N PRO A 182 6.75 4.06 -6.60
CA PRO A 182 5.82 4.01 -7.73
C PRO A 182 4.62 4.98 -7.61
N PRO A 183 3.88 5.08 -6.48
CA PRO A 183 2.74 6.00 -6.39
C PRO A 183 3.17 7.47 -6.44
N ILE A 184 4.36 7.83 -5.93
CA ILE A 184 4.91 9.18 -6.08
C ILE A 184 5.24 9.49 -7.54
N LYS A 185 5.94 8.58 -8.25
CA LYS A 185 6.37 8.80 -9.64
C LYS A 185 5.21 8.81 -10.62
N ASN A 186 4.27 7.88 -10.45
CA ASN A 186 3.18 7.66 -11.40
C ASN A 186 1.95 8.50 -11.06
N ARG A 187 1.88 9.07 -9.85
CA ARG A 187 0.72 9.82 -9.34
C ARG A 187 -0.57 8.99 -9.44
N ASP A 188 -0.46 7.70 -9.14
CA ASP A 188 -1.57 6.74 -9.16
C ASP A 188 -1.43 5.72 -8.01
N CYS A 189 -2.49 4.96 -7.77
CA CYS A 189 -2.52 3.92 -6.75
C CYS A 189 -1.52 2.81 -7.06
N TYR A 190 -1.03 2.13 -6.02
CA TYR A 190 -0.09 1.03 -6.17
C TYR A 190 -0.34 -0.07 -5.15
N VAL A 191 -0.04 -1.31 -5.54
CA VAL A 191 -0.08 -2.48 -4.66
C VAL A 191 1.33 -3.03 -4.51
N ALA A 192 1.77 -3.21 -3.28
CA ALA A 192 3.02 -3.88 -2.95
C ALA A 192 2.75 -5.07 -2.02
N ILE A 193 3.66 -6.04 -2.02
CA ILE A 193 3.59 -7.20 -1.12
C ILE A 193 4.60 -7.04 0.02
N PRO A 194 4.24 -7.28 1.29
CA PRO A 194 5.18 -7.24 2.40
C PRO A 194 6.39 -8.15 2.16
N CYS A 195 7.58 -7.57 2.25
CA CYS A 195 8.84 -8.29 2.09
C CYS A 195 9.20 -9.05 3.37
N ARG A 196 10.24 -9.89 3.32
CA ARG A 196 10.73 -10.61 4.50
C ARG A 196 11.04 -9.69 5.68
N GLY A 197 11.60 -8.50 5.43
CA GLY A 197 11.90 -7.51 6.48
C GLY A 197 10.64 -6.93 7.09
N ASP A 198 9.64 -6.59 6.28
CA ASP A 198 8.36 -6.04 6.73
C ASP A 198 7.60 -7.04 7.61
N ARG A 199 7.53 -8.30 7.17
CA ARG A 199 6.90 -9.39 7.95
C ARG A 199 7.64 -9.66 9.27
N ARG A 200 8.95 -9.91 9.19
CA ARG A 200 9.75 -10.38 10.34
C ARG A 200 10.06 -9.28 11.36
N LEU A 201 10.28 -8.04 10.91
CA LEU A 201 10.79 -6.96 11.75
C LEU A 201 9.75 -5.85 12.01
N ALA A 202 8.78 -5.68 11.11
CA ALA A 202 7.72 -4.67 11.21
C ALA A 202 6.32 -5.28 11.42
N MET A 203 6.25 -6.60 11.63
CA MET A 203 5.05 -7.32 12.05
C MET A 203 3.90 -7.27 11.04
N ALA A 204 4.19 -7.15 9.74
CA ALA A 204 3.17 -7.35 8.70
C ALA A 204 2.67 -8.80 8.72
N GLN A 205 1.35 -8.99 8.68
CA GLN A 205 0.67 -10.29 8.83
C GLN A 205 0.58 -11.05 7.51
N ASP A 206 0.38 -12.37 7.58
CA ASP A 206 0.30 -13.26 6.41
C ASP A 206 -0.86 -12.94 5.46
N ASP A 207 -1.94 -12.37 6.00
CA ASP A 207 -3.12 -11.94 5.26
C ASP A 207 -3.03 -10.49 4.73
N GLU A 208 -1.94 -9.78 5.04
CA GLU A 208 -1.74 -8.38 4.68
C GLU A 208 -0.96 -8.20 3.35
N VAL A 209 -1.42 -7.21 2.60
CA VAL A 209 -0.80 -6.60 1.42
C VAL A 209 -0.72 -5.09 1.66
N ILE A 210 0.10 -4.38 0.89
CA ILE A 210 0.23 -2.93 1.02
C ILE A 210 -0.49 -2.25 -0.14
N PHE A 211 -1.40 -1.34 0.18
CA PHE A 211 -2.03 -0.45 -0.79
C PHE A 211 -1.57 0.98 -0.53
N SER A 212 -1.22 1.68 -1.61
CA SER A 212 -0.83 3.08 -1.55
C SER A 212 -1.64 3.91 -2.53
N LEU A 213 -1.97 5.14 -2.13
CA LEU A 213 -2.60 6.12 -3.03
C LEU A 213 -2.02 7.53 -2.84
N PRO A 214 -1.97 8.34 -3.91
CA PRO A 214 -1.77 9.78 -3.79
C PRO A 214 -2.93 10.41 -3.01
N PRO A 215 -2.70 11.44 -2.19
CA PRO A 215 -3.74 12.04 -1.36
C PRO A 215 -4.85 12.71 -2.18
N GLU A 216 -4.58 13.09 -3.43
CA GLU A 216 -5.59 13.66 -4.33
C GLU A 216 -6.67 12.64 -4.73
N ARG A 217 -6.42 11.34 -4.54
CA ARG A 217 -7.41 10.27 -4.79
C ARG A 217 -8.34 10.02 -3.60
N LEU A 218 -8.04 10.57 -2.42
CA LEU A 218 -8.88 10.36 -1.22
C LEU A 218 -10.36 10.74 -1.42
N PRO A 219 -10.71 11.89 -2.05
CA PRO A 219 -12.11 12.26 -2.23
C PRO A 219 -12.88 11.20 -3.05
N ASP A 220 -12.32 10.78 -4.19
CA ASP A 220 -12.91 9.74 -5.05
C ASP A 220 -13.06 8.42 -4.30
N PHE A 221 -12.07 8.06 -3.47
CA PHE A 221 -12.12 6.82 -2.70
C PHE A 221 -13.20 6.82 -1.63
N ILE A 222 -13.44 7.97 -0.99
CA ILE A 222 -14.54 8.13 -0.03
C ILE A 222 -15.89 8.13 -0.72
N GLU A 223 -16.03 8.81 -1.85
CA GLU A 223 -17.26 8.78 -2.63
C GLU A 223 -17.58 7.36 -3.10
N GLY A 224 -16.58 6.64 -3.62
CA GLY A 224 -16.72 5.24 -4.03
C GLY A 224 -17.07 4.32 -2.87
N ALA A 225 -16.44 4.48 -1.70
CA ALA A 225 -16.76 3.71 -0.50
C ALA A 225 -18.23 3.90 -0.08
N ARG A 226 -18.73 5.14 -0.07
CA ARG A 226 -20.14 5.45 0.23
C ARG A 226 -21.07 4.85 -0.82
N TRP A 227 -20.74 5.01 -2.09
CA TRP A 227 -21.52 4.44 -3.19
C TRP A 227 -21.63 2.92 -3.06
N LEU A 228 -20.52 2.22 -2.82
CA LEU A 228 -20.53 0.77 -2.60
C LEU A 228 -21.37 0.40 -1.39
N GLN A 229 -21.27 1.15 -0.29
CA GLN A 229 -22.07 0.90 0.90
C GLN A 229 -23.58 1.00 0.63
N GLU A 230 -24.01 2.07 -0.04
CA GLU A 230 -25.43 2.33 -0.39
C GLU A 230 -26.01 1.27 -1.34
N HIS A 231 -25.17 0.68 -2.20
CA HIS A 231 -25.58 -0.31 -3.20
C HIS A 231 -25.39 -1.77 -2.75
N GLY A 232 -25.01 -2.00 -1.49
CA GLY A 232 -24.81 -3.35 -0.94
C GLY A 232 -23.54 -4.06 -1.41
N TRP A 233 -22.55 -3.30 -1.90
CA TRP A 233 -21.21 -3.78 -2.27
C TRP A 233 -20.14 -3.51 -1.21
N GLY A 234 -20.47 -2.71 -0.19
CA GLY A 234 -19.54 -2.29 0.86
C GLY A 234 -19.27 -3.35 1.94
N LEU A 235 -18.88 -2.88 3.13
CA LEU A 235 -18.48 -3.76 4.25
C LEU A 235 -19.56 -3.79 5.36
N PRO A 236 -19.70 -4.90 6.10
CA PRO A 236 -18.99 -6.17 5.92
C PRO A 236 -19.48 -6.95 4.68
N LEU A 237 -18.55 -7.65 4.00
CA LEU A 237 -18.89 -8.53 2.88
C LEU A 237 -19.25 -9.92 3.39
N THR A 238 -20.47 -10.38 3.14
CA THR A 238 -20.89 -11.74 3.48
C THR A 238 -20.24 -12.74 2.53
N GLN A 239 -19.55 -13.74 3.08
CA GLN A 239 -18.93 -14.82 2.32
C GLN A 239 -19.86 -16.03 2.31
N GLU A 240 -20.40 -16.36 1.15
CA GLU A 240 -21.32 -17.48 0.95
C GLU A 240 -20.89 -18.31 -0.25
N LEU A 241 -20.82 -19.63 -0.10
CA LEU A 241 -20.66 -20.54 -1.22
C LEU A 241 -22.05 -20.90 -1.75
N LYS A 242 -22.34 -20.57 -3.01
CA LYS A 242 -23.61 -20.86 -3.70
C LYS A 242 -23.34 -21.74 -4.92
N GLU A 243 -24.21 -22.71 -5.22
CA GLU A 243 -24.11 -23.46 -6.48
C GLU A 243 -24.52 -22.56 -7.66
N GLU A 244 -25.65 -21.85 -7.52
CA GLU A 244 -26.17 -20.86 -8.46
C GLU A 244 -26.76 -19.66 -7.68
N TYR A 245 -26.79 -18.47 -8.29
CA TYR A 245 -27.33 -17.26 -7.67
C TYR A 245 -28.05 -16.37 -8.69
N PRO A 246 -29.01 -15.53 -8.27
CA PRO A 246 -29.66 -14.59 -9.18
C PRO A 246 -28.63 -13.61 -9.76
N LEU A 247 -28.46 -13.65 -11.08
CA LEU A 247 -27.61 -12.70 -11.80
C LEU A 247 -28.33 -11.35 -11.95
N LYS A 248 -27.57 -10.24 -11.93
CA LYS A 248 -28.13 -8.93 -12.29
C LYS A 248 -28.65 -8.97 -13.74
N PRO A 249 -29.78 -8.32 -14.07
CA PRO A 249 -30.41 -8.45 -15.39
C PRO A 249 -29.48 -8.16 -16.58
N ALA A 250 -28.65 -7.12 -16.48
CA ALA A 250 -27.70 -6.77 -17.54
C ALA A 250 -26.59 -7.85 -17.70
N TYR A 251 -26.16 -8.45 -16.60
CA TYR A 251 -25.14 -9.51 -16.60
C TYR A 251 -25.70 -10.80 -17.20
N ALA A 252 -26.93 -11.17 -16.82
CA ALA A 252 -27.64 -12.32 -17.41
C ALA A 252 -27.83 -12.16 -18.92
N LYS A 253 -28.33 -10.99 -19.36
CA LYS A 253 -28.51 -10.67 -20.78
C LYS A 253 -27.20 -10.80 -21.57
N LEU A 254 -26.10 -10.29 -21.02
CA LEU A 254 -24.79 -10.45 -21.67
C LEU A 254 -24.38 -11.92 -21.74
N GLY A 255 -24.57 -12.68 -20.66
CA GLY A 255 -24.32 -14.13 -20.66
C GLY A 255 -25.11 -14.86 -21.75
N GLU A 256 -26.40 -14.56 -21.91
CA GLU A 256 -27.25 -15.13 -22.96
C GLU A 256 -26.74 -14.77 -24.37
N MET A 257 -26.35 -13.51 -24.58
CA MET A 257 -25.76 -13.07 -25.86
C MET A 257 -24.45 -13.79 -26.18
N LEU A 258 -23.69 -14.19 -25.16
CA LEU A 258 -22.47 -14.98 -25.28
C LEU A 258 -22.74 -16.50 -25.37
N GLY A 259 -24.01 -16.92 -25.34
CA GLY A 259 -24.41 -18.32 -25.42
C GLY A 259 -24.32 -19.11 -24.11
N LEU A 260 -24.22 -18.44 -22.95
CA LEU A 260 -24.27 -19.08 -21.65
C LEU A 260 -25.71 -19.44 -21.27
N ASP A 261 -25.91 -20.65 -20.71
CA ASP A 261 -27.17 -20.99 -20.04
C ASP A 261 -27.19 -20.38 -18.65
N VAL A 262 -27.84 -19.22 -18.53
CA VAL A 262 -27.95 -18.45 -17.27
C VAL A 262 -29.22 -18.78 -16.48
N ARG A 263 -30.00 -19.79 -16.92
CA ARG A 263 -31.18 -20.24 -16.19
C ARG A 263 -30.75 -21.03 -14.97
N GLN A 264 -31.43 -20.82 -13.85
CA GLN A 264 -31.21 -21.64 -12.68
C GLN A 264 -31.70 -23.07 -12.92
N SER A 265 -30.90 -24.04 -12.50
CA SER A 265 -31.20 -25.46 -12.62
C SER A 265 -32.47 -25.80 -11.80
N PRO A 266 -33.47 -26.47 -12.42
CA PRO A 266 -34.62 -27.02 -11.69
C PRO A 266 -34.19 -28.06 -10.63
N PRO A 267 -35.09 -28.35 -9.68
CA PRO A 267 -34.86 -28.34 -8.24
C PRO A 267 -33.79 -29.33 -7.80
N ARG A 268 -32.75 -28.81 -7.13
CA ARG A 268 -31.84 -29.63 -6.32
C ARG A 268 -31.76 -29.03 -4.92
N PRO A 269 -31.82 -29.83 -3.85
CA PRO A 269 -31.40 -29.38 -2.53
C PRO A 269 -29.96 -28.88 -2.66
N GLN A 270 -29.75 -27.58 -2.48
CA GLN A 270 -28.42 -26.98 -2.53
C GLN A 270 -27.59 -27.62 -1.44
N ARG A 271 -26.58 -28.42 -1.82
CA ARG A 271 -25.83 -29.27 -0.88
C ARG A 271 -25.09 -28.44 0.19
N TYR A 272 -24.83 -27.17 -0.13
CA TYR A 272 -24.03 -26.25 0.68
C TYR A 272 -24.83 -25.10 1.31
N GLN A 273 -26.14 -25.01 1.07
CA GLN A 273 -26.99 -23.98 1.68
C GLN A 273 -27.39 -24.45 3.09
N ARG A 274 -26.59 -24.07 4.10
CA ARG A 274 -26.95 -24.25 5.51
C ARG A 274 -27.51 -22.93 6.04
N TRP A 275 -28.72 -22.99 6.58
CA TRP A 275 -29.42 -21.89 7.28
C TRP A 275 -28.72 -21.53 8.59
#